data_AF-A0A3P1SJE3-F1
#
_entry.id   AF-A0A3P1SJE3-F1
#
_cell.length_a   1.000
_cell.length_b   1.000
_cell.length_c   1.000
_cell.angle_alpha   90.00
_cell.angle_beta   90.00
_cell.angle_gamma   90.00
#
_symmetry.space_group_name_H-M   'P 1'
#
loop_
_entity.id
_entity.type
_entity.pdbx_description
1 polymer ?
#
loop_
_entity_poly.entity_id
_entity_poly.type
_entity_poly.pdbx_seq_one_letter_code
_entity_poly.pdbx_strand_id
1 'polypeptide(L)'
;MKNWGGRLALLLCIASFMARADGLTVQFLDYEACRNLVQQGEILSMSQLMELVSSLSDGKIIDTRLLQKEDLYIYEMEIAGTDGMVKMLYVDARSGALAESLIANTQ
;
A
#
# COMPACT_ATOMS: atom_id res chain seq x y z
N MET A 1 58.29 11.14 39.08
CA MET A 1 58.82 10.24 38.03
C MET A 1 57.68 9.37 37.54
N LYS A 2 57.55 9.20 36.20
CA LYS A 2 56.49 8.51 35.43
C LYS A 2 55.51 9.45 34.69
N ASN A 3 56.04 10.25 33.75
CA ASN A 3 56.01 10.04 32.29
C ASN A 3 54.75 9.29 31.75
N TRP A 4 54.08 9.59 30.64
CA TRP A 4 54.17 10.50 29.49
C TRP A 4 52.82 10.32 28.72
N GLY A 5 52.16 11.35 28.19
CA GLY A 5 52.21 11.75 26.76
C GLY A 5 51.40 10.81 25.85
N GLY A 6 50.45 11.21 25.01
CA GLY A 6 49.92 12.49 24.59
C GLY A 6 48.99 12.26 23.39
N ARG A 7 48.41 13.35 22.91
CA ARG A 7 47.84 13.56 21.56
C ARG A 7 46.39 13.09 21.34
N LEU A 8 45.53 14.12 21.36
CA LEU A 8 44.33 14.24 20.53
C LEU A 8 44.55 13.72 19.10
N ALA A 9 43.42 13.29 18.52
CA ALA A 9 43.10 13.13 17.10
C ALA A 9 43.32 11.74 16.48
N LEU A 10 42.21 11.04 16.22
CA LEU A 10 41.79 10.53 14.90
C LEU A 10 40.48 9.71 15.11
N LEU A 11 39.30 10.25 14.82
CA LEU A 11 38.61 10.29 13.52
C LEU A 11 38.27 8.92 12.92
N LEU A 12 37.02 8.87 12.46
CA LEU A 12 36.42 8.01 11.43
C LEU A 12 35.74 6.69 11.82
N CYS A 13 34.41 6.74 11.66
CA CYS A 13 33.63 5.76 10.91
C CYS A 13 33.47 4.37 11.53
N ILE A 14 32.79 4.29 12.68
CA ILE A 14 31.92 3.13 12.86
C ILE A 14 30.73 3.38 11.96
N ALA A 15 30.80 2.76 10.79
CA ALA A 15 29.87 2.84 9.69
C ALA A 15 28.43 2.94 10.20
N SER A 16 27.82 4.09 9.96
CA SER A 16 26.38 4.26 9.87
C SER A 16 25.88 3.47 8.66
N PHE A 17 26.05 2.15 8.69
CA PHE A 17 25.26 1.24 7.89
C PHE A 17 23.94 1.05 8.63
N MET A 18 23.18 2.14 8.76
CA MET A 18 21.75 1.97 8.93
C MET A 18 21.26 1.42 7.60
N ALA A 19 21.11 0.11 7.56
CA ALA A 19 20.31 -0.56 6.57
C ALA A 19 18.96 0.18 6.55
N ARG A 20 18.72 0.98 5.51
CA ARG A 20 17.35 1.34 5.14
C ARG A 20 16.72 0.02 4.73
N ALA A 21 16.06 -0.63 5.67
CA ALA A 21 14.98 -1.52 5.31
C ALA A 21 13.90 -0.58 4.77
N ASP A 22 13.94 -0.27 3.47
CA ASP A 22 12.79 0.26 2.74
C ASP A 22 11.77 -0.89 2.64
N GLY A 23 11.25 -1.30 3.80
CA GLY A 23 10.10 -2.15 3.90
C GLY A 23 8.91 -1.31 3.54
N LEU A 24 8.44 -1.43 2.29
CA LEU A 24 7.19 -0.85 1.85
C LEU A 24 6.05 -1.38 2.74
N THR A 25 5.66 -0.61 3.77
CA THR A 25 4.60 -1.02 4.69
C THR A 25 3.25 -0.81 4.02
N VAL A 26 2.45 -1.88 3.98
CA VAL A 26 1.05 -1.82 3.58
C VAL A 26 0.20 -1.59 4.83
N GLN A 27 -0.64 -0.56 4.80
CA GLN A 27 -1.58 -0.22 5.87
C GLN A 27 -3.02 -0.37 5.36
N PHE A 28 -3.87 -1.05 6.14
CA PHE A 28 -5.31 -1.04 5.90
C PHE A 28 -5.91 0.24 6.48
N LEU A 29 -6.68 0.96 5.68
CA LEU A 29 -7.39 2.15 6.11
C LEU A 29 -8.78 1.79 6.63
N ASP A 30 -9.16 2.46 7.71
CA ASP A 30 -10.50 2.31 8.27
C ASP A 30 -11.56 3.06 7.45
N TYR A 31 -12.81 2.90 7.86
CA TYR A 31 -13.95 3.52 7.18
C TYR A 31 -13.91 5.05 7.22
N GLU A 32 -13.45 5.67 8.31
CA GLU A 32 -13.42 7.12 8.43
C GLU A 32 -12.37 7.73 7.49
N ALA A 33 -11.17 7.14 7.45
CA ALA A 33 -10.12 7.53 6.51
C ALA A 33 -10.57 7.38 5.06
N CYS A 34 -11.17 6.23 4.71
CA CYS A 34 -11.73 5.98 3.38
C CYS A 34 -12.79 7.02 3.00
N ARG A 35 -13.74 7.29 3.91
CA ARG A 35 -14.81 8.27 3.70
C ARG A 35 -14.25 9.68 3.45
N ASN A 36 -13.25 10.09 4.23
CA ASN A 36 -12.62 11.40 4.06
C ASN A 36 -11.95 11.54 2.69
N LEU A 37 -11.24 10.51 2.24
CA LEU A 37 -10.58 10.50 0.93
C LEU A 37 -11.60 10.59 -0.22
N VAL A 38 -12.72 9.86 -0.13
CA VAL A 38 -13.82 9.96 -1.11
C VAL A 38 -14.43 11.37 -1.11
N GLN A 39 -14.68 11.96 0.06
CA GLN A 39 -15.25 13.30 0.18
C GLN A 39 -14.33 14.39 -0.38
N GLN A 40 -13.02 14.19 -0.31
CA GLN A 40 -12.02 15.07 -0.90
C GLN A 40 -11.87 14.87 -2.42
N GLY A 41 -12.45 13.82 -2.98
CA GLY A 41 -12.29 13.46 -4.39
C GLY A 41 -10.91 12.85 -4.70
N GLU A 42 -10.16 12.43 -3.68
CA GLU A 42 -8.82 11.84 -3.81
C GLU A 42 -8.89 10.40 -4.34
N ILE A 43 -9.97 9.68 -4.04
CA ILE A 43 -10.20 8.30 -4.49
C ILE A 43 -11.64 8.13 -5.02
N LEU A 44 -11.83 7.11 -5.83
CA LEU A 44 -13.12 6.71 -6.38
C LEU A 44 -14.12 6.39 -5.28
N SER A 45 -15.37 6.80 -5.46
CA SER A 45 -16.47 6.40 -4.59
C SER A 45 -16.86 4.93 -4.79
N MET A 46 -17.55 4.35 -3.80
CA MET A 46 -18.09 3.00 -3.90
C MET A 46 -18.99 2.81 -5.14
N SER A 47 -19.79 3.82 -5.50
CA SER A 47 -20.64 3.76 -6.70
C SER A 47 -19.84 3.63 -7.99
N GLN A 48 -18.74 4.39 -8.12
CA GLN A 48 -17.84 4.29 -9.28
C GLN A 48 -17.11 2.94 -9.33
N LEU A 49 -16.73 2.42 -8.17
CA LEU A 49 -16.09 1.11 -8.08
C LEU A 49 -17.05 -0.04 -8.44
N MET A 50 -18.33 0.04 -8.07
CA MET A 50 -19.37 -0.90 -8.51
C MET A 50 -19.57 -0.87 -10.03
N GLU A 51 -19.57 0.32 -10.64
CA GLU A 51 -19.67 0.49 -12.09
C GLU A 51 -18.46 -0.11 -12.81
N LEU A 52 -17.25 0.15 -12.29
CA LEU A 52 -16.02 -0.43 -12.80
C LEU A 52 -16.06 -1.97 -12.75
N VAL A 53 -16.37 -2.57 -11.60
CA VAL A 53 -16.41 -4.04 -11.48
C VAL A 53 -17.46 -4.66 -12.40
N SER A 54 -18.63 -4.02 -12.52
CA SER A 54 -19.69 -4.48 -13.44
C SER A 54 -19.23 -4.47 -14.90
N SER A 55 -18.26 -3.61 -15.26
CA SER A 55 -17.67 -3.60 -16.60
C SER A 55 -16.58 -4.65 -16.81
N LEU A 56 -15.92 -5.09 -15.72
CA LEU A 56 -14.78 -6.01 -15.75
C LEU A 56 -15.17 -7.48 -15.53
N SER A 57 -16.30 -7.74 -14.86
CA SER A 57 -16.73 -9.10 -14.54
C SER A 57 -18.24 -9.22 -14.39
N ASP A 58 -18.76 -10.42 -14.70
CA ASP A 58 -20.13 -10.82 -14.34
C ASP A 58 -20.25 -11.22 -12.84
N GLY A 59 -19.19 -11.06 -12.06
CA GLY A 59 -19.13 -11.40 -10.65
C GLY A 59 -19.71 -10.31 -9.75
N LYS A 60 -19.87 -10.62 -8.46
CA LYS A 60 -20.38 -9.69 -7.45
C LYS A 60 -19.31 -9.37 -6.41
N ILE A 61 -19.20 -8.09 -6.07
CA ILE A 61 -18.38 -7.65 -4.93
C ILE A 61 -19.00 -8.19 -3.64
N ILE A 62 -18.20 -8.87 -2.82
CA ILE A 62 -18.58 -9.35 -1.49
C ILE A 62 -17.96 -8.47 -0.41
N ASP A 63 -16.70 -8.12 -0.58
CA ASP A 63 -15.96 -7.26 0.34
C ASP A 63 -15.07 -6.27 -0.41
N THR A 64 -14.75 -5.16 0.24
CA THR A 64 -13.86 -4.13 -0.29
C THR A 64 -13.08 -3.50 0.84
N ARG A 65 -11.76 -3.52 0.73
CA ARG A 65 -10.83 -2.90 1.67
C ARG A 65 -9.98 -1.87 0.97
N LEU A 66 -9.69 -0.77 1.65
CA LEU A 66 -8.77 0.26 1.16
C LEU A 66 -7.41 0.07 1.83
N LEU A 67 -6.37 -0.03 1.01
CA LEU A 67 -4.99 -0.14 1.43
C LEU A 67 -4.25 1.13 1.05
N GLN A 68 -3.32 1.53 1.90
CA GLN A 68 -2.31 2.52 1.60
C GLN A 68 -0.93 1.86 1.58
N LYS A 69 -0.18 2.09 0.51
CA LYS A 69 1.22 1.70 0.38
C LYS A 69 1.99 2.93 -0.10
N GLU A 70 2.76 3.53 0.80
CA GLU A 70 3.35 4.86 0.58
C GLU A 70 2.26 5.89 0.19
N ASP A 71 2.37 6.46 -1.02
CA ASP A 71 1.42 7.44 -1.57
C ASP A 71 0.36 6.82 -2.49
N LEU A 72 0.34 5.49 -2.59
CA LEU A 72 -0.61 4.73 -3.39
C LEU A 72 -1.78 4.28 -2.53
N TYR A 73 -3.00 4.53 -3.04
CA TYR A 73 -4.23 4.00 -2.50
C TYR A 73 -4.73 2.87 -3.40
N ILE A 74 -4.98 1.70 -2.83
CA ILE A 74 -5.35 0.49 -3.57
C ILE A 74 -6.63 -0.07 -2.96
N TYR A 75 -7.67 -0.24 -3.78
CA TYR A 75 -8.80 -1.08 -3.43
C TYR A 75 -8.45 -2.55 -3.62
N GLU A 76 -8.59 -3.33 -2.57
CA GLU A 76 -8.67 -4.79 -2.63
C GLU A 76 -10.14 -5.19 -2.56
N MET A 77 -10.60 -5.93 -3.57
CA MET A 77 -11.98 -6.38 -3.66
C MET A 77 -12.04 -7.90 -3.75
N GLU A 78 -12.96 -8.50 -3.01
CA GLU A 78 -13.31 -9.90 -3.18
C GLU A 78 -14.53 -10.03 -4.10
N ILE A 79 -14.32 -10.69 -5.24
CA ILE A 79 -15.35 -10.88 -6.26
C ILE A 79 -15.78 -12.34 -6.29
N ALA A 80 -17.05 -12.62 -5.97
CA ALA A 80 -17.65 -13.93 -6.23
C ALA A 80 -18.01 -14.07 -7.70
N GLY A 81 -17.38 -15.02 -8.37
CA GLY A 81 -17.73 -15.48 -9.70
C GLY A 81 -18.99 -16.35 -9.71
N THR A 82 -19.59 -16.46 -10.89
CA THR A 82 -20.74 -17.35 -11.14
C THR A 82 -20.37 -18.82 -11.13
N ASP A 83 -19.08 -19.13 -11.23
CA ASP A 83 -18.47 -20.46 -11.07
C ASP A 83 -18.34 -20.89 -9.60
N GLY A 84 -18.75 -20.05 -8.66
CA GLY A 84 -18.63 -20.29 -7.23
C GLY A 84 -17.23 -20.02 -6.66
N MET A 85 -16.31 -19.47 -7.48
CA MET A 85 -14.97 -19.11 -7.04
C MET A 85 -14.91 -17.65 -6.59
N VAL A 86 -14.08 -17.36 -5.59
CA VAL A 86 -13.78 -15.98 -5.17
C VAL A 86 -12.43 -15.56 -5.72
N LYS A 87 -12.36 -14.39 -6.35
CA LYS A 87 -11.14 -13.80 -6.90
C LYS A 87 -10.86 -12.48 -6.21
N MET A 88 -9.60 -12.24 -5.86
CA MET A 88 -9.14 -10.95 -5.39
C MET A 88 -8.82 -10.06 -6.59
N LEU A 89 -9.40 -8.87 -6.62
CA LEU A 89 -9.12 -7.84 -7.61
C LEU A 89 -8.54 -6.63 -6.92
N TYR A 90 -7.47 -6.10 -7.51
CA TYR A 90 -6.79 -4.94 -6.97
C TYR A 90 -6.82 -3.81 -7.96
N VAL A 91 -7.20 -2.64 -7.48
CA VAL A 91 -7.46 -1.46 -8.30
C VAL A 91 -6.82 -0.24 -7.67
N ASP A 92 -6.12 0.57 -8.46
CA ASP A 92 -5.66 1.89 -8.05
C ASP A 92 -6.88 2.76 -7.74
N ALA A 93 -6.96 3.23 -6.50
CA ALA A 93 -8.15 3.89 -5.98
C ALA A 93 -8.37 5.28 -6.59
N ARG A 94 -7.36 5.89 -7.22
CA ARG A 94 -7.51 7.21 -7.87
C ARG A 94 -8.00 7.08 -9.31
N SER A 95 -7.44 6.12 -10.05
CA SER A 95 -7.62 5.98 -11.49
C SER A 95 -8.59 4.88 -11.90
N GLY A 96 -8.83 3.89 -11.04
CA GLY A 96 -9.61 2.69 -11.40
C GLY A 96 -8.83 1.67 -12.23
N ALA A 97 -7.52 1.87 -12.44
CA ALA A 97 -6.69 0.92 -13.19
C ALA A 97 -6.38 -0.34 -12.37
N LEU A 98 -6.26 -1.49 -13.03
CA LEU A 98 -5.84 -2.73 -12.37
C LEU A 98 -4.42 -2.60 -11.80
N ALA A 99 -4.26 -3.02 -10.56
CA ALA A 99 -3.07 -2.82 -9.74
C ALA A 99 -2.27 -4.12 -9.46
N GLU A 100 -2.45 -5.19 -10.25
CA GLU A 100 -1.80 -6.50 -10.01
C GLU A 100 -0.28 -6.40 -9.80
N SER A 101 0.40 -5.49 -10.50
CA SER A 101 1.85 -5.28 -10.36
C SER A 101 2.25 -4.57 -9.05
N LEU A 102 1.35 -3.87 -8.36
CA LEU A 102 1.68 -3.05 -7.18
C LEU A 102 1.83 -3.87 -5.89
N ILE A 103 1.42 -5.13 -5.95
CA ILE A 103 1.30 -6.08 -4.83
C ILE A 103 2.15 -7.33 -5.06
N ALA A 104 2.52 -7.64 -6.31
CA ALA A 104 3.36 -8.79 -6.62
C ALA A 104 4.76 -8.78 -5.95
N ASN A 105 5.22 -7.62 -5.45
CA ASN A 105 6.51 -7.48 -4.76
C ASN A 105 6.46 -7.72 -3.23
N THR A 106 5.38 -8.31 -2.69
CA THR A 106 5.30 -8.72 -1.27
C THR A 106 5.55 -10.22 -1.09
N GLN A 107 6.70 -10.70 -1.55
CA GLN A 107 7.28 -12.00 -1.14
C GLN A 107 8.67 -11.80 -0.55
#